data_AF-A0A5C7F9W9-F1
#
_entry.id   AF-A0A5C7F9W9-F1
#
_cell.length_a   1.000
_cell.length_b   1.000
_cell.length_c   1.000
_cell.angle_alpha   90.00
_cell.angle_beta   90.00
_cell.angle_gamma   90.00
#
_symmetry.space_group_name_H-M   'P 1'
#
loop_
_entity.id
_entity.type
_entity.pdbx_description
1 polymer ?
#
loop_
_entity_poly.entity_id
_entity_poly.type
_entity_poly.pdbx_seq_one_letter_code
_entity_poly.pdbx_strand_id
1 'polypeptide(L)'
;MKKFFTLTGLLWVCLSFSQEITLSKGGRKFEKDGIEYRITDYKTQFTNPIAKNYIREGRSYTTVSSVLGFCGGLLIGGGLPNALSKQKYTFNLVNGNFNVVKEPKPGWTLVAVGGAVVAVAIPLAIIGKNKIQKGVKLENQFSTSSQSYYQFDFTGNGMALTYHF
;
A
#
# COMPACT_ATOMS: atom_id res chain seq x y z
N MET A 1 43.27 13.44 31.47
CA MET A 1 42.22 12.39 31.53
C MET A 1 40.79 12.96 31.55
N LYS A 2 40.46 13.96 32.38
CA LYS A 2 39.10 14.55 32.45
C LYS A 2 38.54 15.09 31.11
N LYS A 3 39.40 15.68 30.27
CA LYS A 3 39.01 16.22 28.94
C LYS A 3 38.63 15.15 27.92
N PHE A 4 39.14 13.93 28.08
CA PHE A 4 38.83 12.80 27.20
C PHE A 4 37.41 12.28 27.51
N PHE A 5 37.09 12.13 28.80
CA PHE A 5 35.77 11.72 29.27
C PHE A 5 34.64 12.67 28.85
N THR A 6 34.90 13.98 28.88
CA THR A 6 33.91 14.99 28.42
C THR A 6 33.65 14.90 26.92
N LEU A 7 34.68 14.57 26.12
CA LEU A 7 34.55 14.45 24.67
C LEU A 7 33.79 13.17 24.28
N THR A 8 34.02 12.06 24.99
CA THR A 8 33.28 10.81 24.80
C THR A 8 31.81 10.95 25.21
N GLY A 9 31.52 11.68 26.30
CA GLY A 9 30.15 11.97 26.71
C GLY A 9 29.37 12.83 25.71
N LEU A 10 30.02 13.81 25.09
CA LEU A 10 29.41 14.66 24.06
C LEU A 10 29.08 13.87 22.78
N LEU A 11 29.93 12.91 22.40
CA LEU A 11 29.72 12.04 21.24
C LEU A 11 28.51 11.09 21.40
N TRP A 12 28.24 10.63 22.62
CA TRP A 12 27.09 9.74 22.89
C TRP A 12 25.74 10.44 22.79
N VAL A 13 25.67 11.74 23.11
CA VAL A 13 24.42 12.52 23.01
C VAL A 13 23.99 12.72 21.56
N CYS A 14 24.93 12.78 20.61
CA CYS A 14 24.62 13.00 19.20
C CYS A 14 24.08 11.77 18.46
N LEU A 15 24.28 10.55 18.98
CA LEU A 15 23.84 9.31 18.31
C LEU A 15 22.36 8.96 18.56
N SER A 16 21.65 9.73 19.39
CA SER A 16 20.29 9.38 19.84
C SER A 16 19.15 9.95 18.99
N PHE A 17 19.44 10.70 17.92
CA PHE A 17 18.44 11.54 17.24
C PHE A 17 18.27 11.29 15.73
N SER A 18 18.28 10.03 15.29
CA SER A 18 17.87 9.72 13.90
C SER A 18 17.16 8.38 13.83
N GLN A 19 15.84 8.40 13.86
CA GLN A 19 14.99 7.22 13.88
C GLN A 19 14.18 7.14 12.58
N GLU A 20 14.40 6.07 11.81
CA GLU A 20 13.74 5.85 10.53
C GLU A 20 12.40 5.11 10.73
N ILE A 21 11.32 5.65 10.16
CA ILE A 21 10.04 4.95 10.09
C ILE A 21 10.04 4.03 8.87
N THR A 22 9.89 2.73 9.09
CA THR A 22 9.81 1.75 8.00
C THR A 22 8.37 1.29 7.77
N LEU A 23 8.04 0.96 6.52
CA LEU A 23 6.71 0.47 6.14
C LEU A 23 6.72 -1.05 6.02
N SER A 24 5.73 -1.69 6.63
CA SER A 24 5.45 -3.11 6.37
C SER A 24 5.17 -3.35 4.88
N LYS A 25 5.47 -4.57 4.38
CA LYS A 25 5.31 -4.98 2.98
C LYS A 25 3.89 -4.75 2.41
N GLY A 26 2.88 -4.68 3.29
CA GLY A 26 1.48 -4.38 2.96
C GLY A 26 1.02 -2.93 3.17
N GLY A 27 1.87 -2.04 3.72
CA GLY A 27 1.56 -0.63 3.96
C GLY A 27 0.46 -0.37 5.00
N ARG A 28 0.04 -1.39 5.76
CA ARG A 28 -1.01 -1.31 6.79
C ARG A 28 -0.46 -0.99 8.18
N LYS A 29 0.83 -1.26 8.38
CA LYS A 29 1.59 -0.96 9.58
C LYS A 29 2.87 -0.23 9.23
N PHE A 30 3.34 0.60 10.15
CA PHE A 30 4.67 1.20 10.10
C PHE A 30 5.39 0.89 11.41
N GLU A 31 6.70 0.72 11.34
CA GLU A 31 7.54 0.52 12.51
C GLU A 31 8.22 1.85 12.84
N LYS A 32 8.18 2.23 14.12
CA LYS A 32 8.91 3.36 14.67
C LYS A 32 9.55 2.87 15.96
N ASP A 33 10.87 2.98 16.08
CA ASP A 33 11.64 2.57 17.26
C ASP A 33 11.52 1.08 17.61
N GLY A 34 11.45 0.20 16.61
CA GLY A 34 11.24 -1.23 16.82
C GLY A 34 9.82 -1.60 17.27
N ILE A 35 8.91 -0.63 17.38
CA ILE A 35 7.51 -0.83 17.76
C ILE A 35 6.65 -0.72 16.50
N GLU A 36 5.87 -1.77 16.24
CA GLU A 36 4.88 -1.76 15.17
C GLU A 36 3.65 -0.93 15.57
N TYR A 37 3.35 0.09 14.76
CA TYR A 37 2.12 0.88 14.85
C TYR A 37 1.22 0.61 13.65
N ARG A 38 -0.09 0.80 13.85
CA ARG A 38 -1.03 0.75 12.74
C ARG A 38 -0.94 2.05 11.96
N ILE A 39 -1.17 1.99 10.65
CA ILE A 39 -1.23 3.21 9.81
C ILE A 39 -2.30 4.21 10.26
N THR A 40 -3.22 3.81 11.15
CA THR A 40 -4.20 4.69 11.82
C THR A 40 -3.57 5.64 12.83
N ASP A 41 -2.45 5.24 13.41
CA ASP A 41 -1.81 5.90 14.55
C ASP A 41 -0.86 7.02 14.08
N TYR A 42 -0.76 7.21 12.75
CA TYR A 42 -0.01 8.28 12.11
C TYR A 42 -0.38 9.67 12.65
N LYS A 43 -1.61 9.88 13.14
CA LYS A 43 -2.04 11.17 13.68
C LYS A 43 -1.24 11.60 14.91
N THR A 44 -0.87 10.64 15.75
CA THR A 44 -0.12 10.88 16.99
C THR A 44 1.38 10.67 16.80
N GLN A 45 1.77 9.76 15.90
CA GLN A 45 3.18 9.40 15.70
C GLN A 45 3.92 10.28 14.69
N PHE A 46 3.19 10.93 13.77
CA PHE A 46 3.80 11.77 12.74
C PHE A 46 3.76 13.23 13.15
N THR A 47 4.92 13.84 13.12
CA THR A 47 5.16 15.23 13.47
C THR A 47 4.80 16.13 12.29
N ASN A 48 5.19 15.74 11.07
CA ASN A 48 5.02 16.57 9.88
C ASN A 48 3.53 16.65 9.44
N PRO A 49 2.93 17.85 9.38
CA PRO A 49 1.54 18.02 8.95
C PRO A 49 1.31 17.63 7.48
N ILE A 50 2.31 17.80 6.62
CA ILE A 50 2.25 17.42 5.20
C ILE A 50 2.26 15.90 5.08
N ALA A 51 3.13 15.21 5.83
CA ALA A 51 3.16 13.75 5.88
C ALA A 51 1.81 13.17 6.34
N LYS A 52 1.21 13.76 7.38
CA LYS A 52 -0.14 13.40 7.84
C LYS A 52 -1.20 13.51 6.74
N ASN A 53 -1.16 14.56 5.93
CA ASN A 53 -2.11 14.70 4.81
C ASN A 53 -1.93 13.63 3.74
N TYR A 54 -0.69 13.30 3.36
CA TYR A 54 -0.43 12.23 2.40
C TYR A 54 -0.90 10.85 2.89
N ILE A 55 -0.67 10.53 4.17
CA ILE A 55 -1.16 9.27 4.77
C ILE A 55 -2.69 9.26 4.79
N ARG A 56 -3.32 10.38 5.17
CA ARG A 56 -4.79 10.52 5.19
C ARG A 56 -5.39 10.24 3.81
N GLU A 57 -4.89 10.93 2.78
CA GLU A 57 -5.36 10.75 1.41
C GLU A 57 -5.10 9.34 0.91
N GLY A 58 -3.91 8.80 1.15
CA GLY A 58 -3.55 7.45 0.76
C GLY A 58 -4.53 6.41 1.31
N ARG A 59 -4.90 6.54 2.59
CA ARG A 59 -5.92 5.68 3.22
C ARG A 59 -7.31 5.84 2.60
N SER A 60 -7.71 7.07 2.26
CA SER A 60 -9.00 7.30 1.58
C SER A 60 -9.02 6.60 0.22
N TYR A 61 -7.99 6.75 -0.60
CA TYR A 61 -7.88 6.08 -1.89
C TYR A 61 -7.89 4.55 -1.76
N THR A 62 -7.17 3.99 -0.78
CA THR A 62 -7.19 2.55 -0.51
C THR A 62 -8.58 2.06 -0.05
N THR A 63 -9.31 2.87 0.69
CA THR A 63 -10.68 2.52 1.13
C THR A 63 -11.64 2.51 -0.05
N VAL A 64 -11.62 3.58 -0.84
CA VAL A 64 -12.45 3.69 -2.05
C VAL A 64 -12.14 2.57 -3.03
N SER A 65 -10.85 2.27 -3.27
CA SER A 65 -10.47 1.16 -4.16
C SER A 65 -10.92 -0.20 -3.63
N SER A 66 -10.88 -0.42 -2.31
CA SER A 66 -11.35 -1.67 -1.71
C SER A 66 -12.86 -1.84 -1.88
N VAL A 67 -13.63 -0.77 -1.69
CA VAL A 67 -15.09 -0.79 -1.89
C VAL A 67 -15.42 -1.05 -3.36
N LEU A 68 -14.78 -0.33 -4.29
CA LEU A 68 -15.00 -0.54 -5.73
C LEU A 68 -14.59 -1.95 -6.16
N GLY A 69 -13.43 -2.43 -5.70
CA GLY A 69 -12.97 -3.80 -5.96
C GLY A 69 -13.94 -4.85 -5.44
N PHE A 70 -14.48 -4.66 -4.23
CA PHE A 70 -15.48 -5.55 -3.64
C PHE A 70 -16.80 -5.53 -4.43
N CYS A 71 -17.37 -4.34 -4.69
CA CYS A 71 -18.61 -4.21 -5.45
C CYS A 71 -18.45 -4.75 -6.88
N GLY A 72 -17.35 -4.44 -7.55
CA GLY A 72 -17.05 -4.97 -8.88
C GLY A 72 -16.87 -6.49 -8.87
N GLY A 73 -16.20 -7.03 -7.85
CA GLY A 73 -16.07 -8.47 -7.62
C GLY A 73 -17.42 -9.16 -7.39
N LEU A 74 -18.33 -8.56 -6.61
CA LEU A 74 -19.69 -9.07 -6.41
C LEU A 74 -20.50 -9.07 -7.71
N LEU A 75 -20.40 -8.01 -8.53
CA LEU A 75 -21.10 -7.94 -9.82
C LEU A 75 -20.59 -9.01 -10.79
N ILE A 76 -19.27 -9.22 -10.84
CA ILE A 76 -18.67 -10.29 -11.64
C ILE A 76 -19.14 -11.66 -11.11
N GLY A 77 -19.02 -11.89 -9.81
CA GLY A 77 -19.39 -13.15 -9.16
C GLY A 77 -20.88 -13.49 -9.31
N GLY A 78 -21.77 -12.50 -9.19
CA GLY A 78 -23.21 -12.67 -9.39
C GLY A 78 -23.62 -12.80 -10.85
N GLY A 79 -22.87 -12.20 -11.79
CA GLY A 79 -23.13 -12.27 -13.22
C GLY A 79 -22.64 -13.56 -13.88
N LEU A 80 -21.51 -14.12 -13.42
CA LEU A 80 -20.85 -15.28 -14.01
C LEU A 80 -21.75 -16.53 -14.14
N PRO A 81 -22.51 -16.95 -13.12
CA PRO A 81 -23.39 -18.12 -13.22
C PRO A 81 -24.41 -18.01 -14.36
N ASN A 82 -25.02 -16.83 -14.51
CA ASN A 82 -26.01 -16.56 -15.57
C ASN A 82 -25.35 -16.29 -16.94
N ALA A 83 -24.10 -15.83 -16.96
CA ALA A 83 -23.33 -15.64 -18.18
C ALA A 83 -22.92 -16.99 -18.81
N LEU A 84 -22.56 -17.95 -17.95
CA LEU A 84 -22.06 -19.27 -18.31
C LEU A 84 -23.16 -20.35 -18.37
N SER A 85 -24.39 -20.06 -17.92
CA SER A 85 -25.48 -21.02 -17.97
C SER A 85 -25.77 -21.48 -19.40
N LYS A 86 -25.97 -22.79 -19.57
CA LYS A 86 -26.31 -23.41 -20.86
C LYS A 86 -27.73 -23.01 -21.29
N GLN A 87 -27.97 -23.06 -22.60
CA GLN A 87 -29.30 -22.82 -23.17
C GLN A 87 -30.30 -23.86 -22.65
N LYS A 88 -31.51 -23.40 -22.31
CA LYS A 88 -32.61 -24.28 -21.93
C LYS A 88 -33.34 -24.75 -23.18
N TYR A 89 -33.56 -26.06 -23.26
CA TYR A 89 -34.39 -26.68 -24.29
C TYR A 89 -35.77 -26.88 -23.69
N THR A 90 -36.80 -26.42 -24.39
CA THR A 90 -38.19 -26.67 -23.98
C THR A 90 -38.81 -27.64 -24.97
N PHE A 91 -39.34 -28.74 -24.46
CA PHE A 91 -40.06 -29.71 -25.27
C PHE A 91 -41.46 -29.19 -25.59
N ASN A 92 -41.80 -29.11 -26.87
CA ASN A 92 -43.10 -28.62 -27.30
C ASN A 92 -44.05 -29.81 -27.51
N LEU A 93 -44.99 -30.01 -26.58
CA LEU A 93 -45.94 -31.13 -26.57
C LEU A 93 -46.88 -31.17 -27.79
N VAL A 94 -47.07 -30.02 -28.46
CA VAL A 94 -47.99 -29.91 -29.61
C VAL A 94 -47.34 -30.40 -30.91
N ASN A 95 -46.03 -30.18 -31.07
CA ASN A 95 -45.32 -30.42 -32.34
C ASN A 95 -44.24 -31.52 -32.22
N GLY A 96 -44.05 -32.12 -31.03
CA GLY A 96 -43.08 -33.18 -30.77
C GLY A 96 -41.59 -32.76 -30.85
N ASN A 97 -41.30 -31.47 -31.01
CA ASN A 97 -39.96 -30.95 -31.27
C ASN A 97 -39.36 -30.24 -30.05
N PHE A 98 -38.03 -30.31 -29.92
CA PHE A 98 -37.25 -29.53 -28.98
C PHE A 98 -36.94 -28.15 -29.56
N ASN A 99 -37.45 -27.10 -28.93
CA ASN A 99 -37.10 -25.73 -29.30
C ASN A 99 -36.06 -25.17 -28.33
N VAL A 100 -35.02 -24.53 -28.88
CA VAL A 100 -34.04 -23.79 -28.09
C VAL A 100 -34.65 -22.46 -27.70
N VAL A 101 -34.90 -22.26 -26.40
CA VAL A 101 -35.31 -20.94 -25.91
C VAL A 101 -34.04 -20.13 -25.69
N LYS A 102 -33.81 -19.14 -26.54
CA LYS A 102 -32.76 -18.14 -26.31
C LYS A 102 -33.23 -17.20 -25.21
N GLU A 103 -32.93 -17.53 -23.96
CA GLU A 103 -33.03 -16.54 -22.88
C GLU A 103 -31.92 -15.48 -23.11
N PRO A 104 -32.24 -14.17 -22.98
CA PRO A 104 -31.19 -13.16 -22.93
C PRO A 104 -30.24 -13.51 -21.79
N LYS A 105 -28.93 -13.33 -21.99
CA LYS A 105 -27.90 -13.62 -20.97
C LYS A 105 -27.47 -12.32 -20.28
N PRO A 106 -28.26 -11.76 -19.34
CA PRO A 106 -27.93 -10.50 -18.65
C PRO A 106 -26.66 -10.63 -17.78
N GLY A 107 -26.20 -11.86 -17.51
CA GLY A 107 -25.00 -12.11 -16.71
C GLY A 107 -23.74 -11.46 -17.28
N TRP A 108 -23.58 -11.42 -18.61
CA TRP A 108 -22.41 -10.78 -19.24
C TRP A 108 -22.39 -9.26 -19.06
N THR A 109 -23.56 -8.62 -18.99
CA THR A 109 -23.66 -7.18 -18.67
C THR A 109 -23.18 -6.90 -17.25
N LEU A 110 -23.58 -7.72 -16.28
CA LEU A 110 -23.12 -7.59 -14.89
C LEU A 110 -21.61 -7.81 -14.77
N VAL A 111 -21.07 -8.81 -15.48
CA VAL A 111 -19.62 -9.06 -15.53
C VAL A 111 -18.87 -7.89 -16.16
N ALA A 112 -19.38 -7.32 -17.26
CA ALA A 112 -18.74 -6.18 -17.93
C ALA A 112 -18.72 -4.93 -17.05
N VAL A 113 -19.86 -4.61 -16.40
CA VAL A 113 -19.94 -3.48 -15.46
C VAL A 113 -19.02 -3.71 -14.26
N GLY A 114 -19.05 -4.91 -13.66
CA GLY A 114 -18.17 -5.26 -12.56
C GLY A 114 -16.69 -5.17 -12.94
N GLY A 115 -16.33 -5.64 -14.14
CA GLY A 115 -14.98 -5.52 -14.69
C GLY A 115 -14.52 -4.06 -14.84
N ALA A 116 -15.38 -3.18 -15.36
CA ALA A 116 -15.09 -1.76 -15.47
C ALA A 116 -14.86 -1.10 -14.10
N VAL A 117 -15.67 -1.45 -13.09
CA VAL A 117 -15.51 -0.94 -11.72
C VAL A 117 -14.17 -1.39 -11.12
N VAL A 118 -13.81 -2.66 -11.27
CA VAL A 118 -12.50 -3.18 -10.81
C VAL A 118 -11.35 -2.50 -11.54
N ALA A 119 -11.48 -2.24 -12.84
CA ALA A 119 -10.46 -1.55 -13.63
C ALA A 119 -10.16 -0.15 -13.09
N VAL A 120 -11.17 0.57 -12.59
CA VAL A 120 -10.98 1.88 -11.92
C VAL A 120 -10.39 1.72 -10.51
N ALA A 121 -10.73 0.64 -9.80
CA ALA A 121 -10.22 0.39 -8.45
C ALA A 121 -8.69 0.17 -8.41
N ILE A 122 -8.13 -0.48 -9.43
CA ILE A 122 -6.69 -0.80 -9.50
C ILE A 122 -5.78 0.45 -9.43
N PRO A 123 -5.91 1.45 -10.33
CA PRO A 123 -5.06 2.64 -10.29
C PRO A 123 -5.27 3.43 -8.98
N LEU A 124 -6.50 3.49 -8.45
CA LEU A 124 -6.76 4.14 -7.16
C LEU A 124 -6.03 3.44 -6.00
N ALA A 125 -5.97 2.11 -6.00
CA ALA A 125 -5.22 1.35 -4.99
C ALA A 125 -3.71 1.66 -5.07
N ILE A 126 -3.16 1.75 -6.27
CA ILE A 126 -1.75 2.09 -6.52
C ILE A 126 -1.46 3.52 -6.05
N ILE A 127 -2.32 4.49 -6.40
CA ILE A 127 -2.21 5.89 -5.96
C ILE A 127 -2.25 5.96 -4.42
N GLY A 128 -3.16 5.22 -3.79
CA GLY A 128 -3.26 5.13 -2.34
C GLY A 128 -1.97 4.65 -1.69
N LYS A 129 -1.41 3.53 -2.19
CA LYS A 129 -0.13 2.98 -1.72
C LYS A 129 1.02 3.97 -1.90
N ASN A 130 1.11 4.62 -3.07
CA ASN A 130 2.17 5.59 -3.36
C ASN A 130 2.09 6.82 -2.46
N LYS A 131 0.88 7.30 -2.14
CA LYS A 131 0.71 8.41 -1.19
C LYS A 131 1.11 8.02 0.23
N ILE A 132 0.79 6.80 0.67
CA ILE A 132 1.24 6.31 1.98
C ILE A 132 2.77 6.27 2.05
N GLN A 133 3.43 5.70 1.03
CA GLN A 133 4.90 5.66 0.96
C GLN A 133 5.52 7.06 0.94
N LYS A 134 4.95 8.00 0.17
CA LYS A 134 5.39 9.40 0.16
C LYS A 134 5.24 10.04 1.54
N GLY A 135 4.13 9.80 2.24
CA GLY A 135 3.93 10.31 3.59
C GLY A 135 5.01 9.86 4.56
N VAL A 136 5.37 8.57 4.54
CA VAL A 136 6.45 8.04 5.40
C VAL A 136 7.81 8.61 5.03
N LYS A 137 8.12 8.69 3.72
CA LYS A 137 9.36 9.32 3.26
C LYS A 137 9.48 10.77 3.71
N LEU A 138 8.39 11.55 3.63
CA LEU A 138 8.37 12.94 4.07
C LEU A 138 8.52 13.07 5.60
N GLU A 139 8.01 12.12 6.37
CA GLU A 139 8.21 12.10 7.83
C GLU A 139 9.68 11.80 8.17
N ASN A 140 10.31 10.83 7.51
CA ASN A 140 11.73 10.50 7.70
C ASN A 140 12.64 11.66 7.25
N GLN A 141 12.31 12.32 6.15
CA GLN A 141 13.04 13.51 5.68
C GLN A 141 12.89 14.70 6.62
N PHE A 142 11.72 14.86 7.23
CA PHE A 142 11.48 15.89 8.23
C PHE A 142 12.22 15.59 9.55
N SER A 143 12.40 14.31 9.88
CA SER A 143 13.02 13.87 11.12
C SER A 143 14.55 13.87 11.05
N THR A 144 15.16 13.38 9.97
CA THR A 144 16.63 13.40 9.76
C THR A 144 16.97 12.76 8.40
N SER A 145 17.10 13.55 7.33
CA SER A 145 17.74 13.10 6.08
C SER A 145 19.09 13.78 5.86
N SER A 146 20.00 13.61 6.82
CA SER A 146 21.43 13.61 6.54
C SER A 146 22.05 12.59 7.49
N GLN A 147 21.87 11.30 7.18
CA GLN A 147 22.76 10.30 7.75
C GLN A 147 24.04 10.33 6.93
N SER A 148 24.85 11.35 7.20
CA SER A 148 26.25 11.28 6.85
C SER A 148 26.87 10.18 7.69
N TYR A 149 27.21 9.05 7.06
CA TYR A 149 27.88 7.97 7.75
C TYR A 149 29.34 7.92 7.29
N TYR A 150 30.21 7.72 8.27
CA TYR A 150 31.64 7.55 8.07
C TYR A 150 31.91 6.06 7.98
N GLN A 151 32.34 5.59 6.81
CA GLN A 151 32.81 4.23 6.65
C GLN A 151 34.32 4.21 6.91
N PHE A 152 34.73 3.43 7.91
CA PHE A 152 36.13 3.14 8.19
C PHE A 152 36.45 1.77 7.59
N ASP A 153 37.34 1.76 6.60
CA ASP A 153 37.83 0.52 6.01
C ASP A 153 39.31 0.33 6.35
N PHE A 154 39.61 -0.84 6.90
CA PHE A 154 40.96 -1.25 7.28
C PHE A 154 41.40 -2.34 6.30
N THR A 155 41.73 -1.94 5.08
CA THR A 155 42.38 -2.82 4.11
C THR A 155 43.87 -2.85 4.39
N GLY A 156 44.50 -4.03 4.31
CA GLY A 156 45.82 -4.36 4.89
C GLY A 156 47.04 -3.49 4.55
N ASN A 157 46.88 -2.38 3.81
CA ASN A 157 47.91 -1.37 3.54
C ASN A 157 47.55 0.05 4.04
N GLY A 158 46.44 0.28 4.76
CA GLY A 158 46.13 1.59 5.32
C GLY A 158 44.72 1.75 5.90
N MET A 159 44.47 2.91 6.52
CA MET A 159 43.15 3.31 7.00
C MET A 159 42.51 4.23 5.97
N ALA A 160 41.33 3.85 5.46
CA ALA A 160 40.52 4.71 4.60
C ALA A 160 39.31 5.22 5.37
N LEU A 161 39.09 6.54 5.30
CA LEU A 161 37.87 7.20 5.77
C LEU A 161 37.09 7.67 4.55
N THR A 162 35.90 7.12 4.34
CA THR A 162 35.01 7.58 3.28
C THR A 162 33.80 8.27 3.90
N TYR A 163 33.55 9.50 3.45
CA TYR A 163 32.41 10.31 3.86
C TYR A 163 31.32 10.22 2.80
N HIS A 164 30.16 9.68 3.19
CA HIS A 164 28.97 9.64 2.35
C HIS A 164 28.01 10.75 2.79
N PHE A 165 27.64 11.64 1.87
CA PHE A 165 26.71 12.75 2.09
C PHE A 165 25.34 12.49 1.47
#